data_AF-A0A9W6HQJ2-F1
#
_entry.id   AF-A0A9W6HQJ2-F1
#
_cell.length_a   1.000
_cell.length_b   1.000
_cell.length_c   1.000
_cell.angle_alpha   90.00
_cell.angle_beta   90.00
_cell.angle_gamma   90.00
#
_symmetry.space_group_name_H-M   'P 1'
#
loop_
_entity.id
_entity.type
_entity.pdbx_description
1 polymer ?
#
loop_
_entity_poly.entity_id
_entity_poly.type
_entity_poly.pdbx_seq_one_letter_code
_entity_poly.pdbx_strand_id
1 'polypeptide(L)'
;MADAIWIKYDELSRVSDQLKVIVEELEQAAQRTDAVEAAIGTPYSKHRLRQRVHDFEGRWDDKRKELAADIDKVQKHVQGVLDGVSDWDAKTASQMDVDVTGSNGSRPTPTAAQPN
;
A
#
# COMPACT_ATOMS: atom_id res chain seq x y z
N MET A 1 22.58 15.46 -10.62
CA MET A 1 22.92 14.11 -10.15
C MET A 1 21.62 13.51 -9.66
N ALA A 2 21.14 12.43 -10.27
CA ALA A 2 19.96 11.74 -9.75
C ALA A 2 20.35 11.14 -8.38
N ASP A 3 19.59 11.48 -7.34
CA ASP A 3 19.81 10.93 -6.02
C ASP A 3 19.40 9.45 -6.05
N ALA A 4 20.30 8.55 -5.64
CA ALA A 4 20.04 7.12 -5.72
C ALA A 4 19.14 6.70 -4.56
N ILE A 5 17.93 6.24 -4.89
CA ILE A 5 16.96 5.74 -3.91
C ILE A 5 17.16 4.23 -3.73
N TRP A 6 17.47 3.82 -2.51
CA TRP A 6 17.58 2.41 -2.12
C TRP A 6 16.28 1.96 -1.47
N ILE A 7 15.48 1.16 -2.18
CA ILE A 7 14.21 0.62 -1.66
C ILE A 7 14.36 -0.88 -1.42
N LYS A 8 14.02 -1.31 -0.20
CA LYS A 8 13.79 -2.73 0.09
C LYS A 8 12.36 -3.08 -0.30
N TYR A 9 12.18 -3.50 -1.54
CA TYR A 9 10.87 -3.71 -2.16
C TYR A 9 9.98 -4.65 -1.33
N ASP A 10 10.51 -5.80 -0.93
CA ASP A 10 9.76 -6.80 -0.15
C ASP A 10 9.32 -6.27 1.23
N GLU A 11 10.18 -5.50 1.89
CA GLU A 11 9.88 -4.90 3.20
C GLU A 11 8.76 -3.86 3.05
N LEU A 12 8.84 -3.03 2.01
CA LEU A 12 7.84 -2.01 1.73
C LEU A 12 6.49 -2.62 1.29
N SER A 13 6.51 -3.69 0.51
CA SER A 13 5.30 -4.45 0.15
C SER A 13 4.64 -5.05 1.39
N ARG A 14 5.43 -5.65 2.29
CA ARG A 14 4.90 -6.18 3.55
C ARG A 14 4.26 -5.08 4.40
N VAL A 15 4.88 -3.90 4.48
CA VAL A 15 4.30 -2.75 5.19
C VAL A 15 2.97 -2.33 4.55
N SER A 16 2.90 -2.26 3.22
CA SER A 16 1.65 -1.94 2.50
C SER A 16 0.51 -2.91 2.88
N ASP A 17 0.80 -4.21 2.91
CA ASP A 17 -0.19 -5.24 3.24
C ASP A 17 -0.62 -5.18 4.71
N GLN A 18 0.32 -4.95 5.61
CA GLN A 18 0.00 -4.76 7.03
C GLN A 18 -0.89 -3.54 7.27
N LEU A 19 -0.64 -2.44 6.57
CA LEU A 19 -1.49 -1.25 6.66
C LEU A 19 -2.91 -1.51 6.14
N LYS A 20 -3.08 -2.30 5.06
CA LYS A 20 -4.41 -2.73 4.59
C LYS A 20 -5.16 -3.50 5.66
N VAL A 21 -4.50 -4.47 6.31
CA VAL A 21 -5.10 -5.26 7.38
C VAL A 21 -5.53 -4.38 8.55
N ILE A 22 -4.68 -3.43 8.96
CA ILE A 22 -5.02 -2.50 10.04
C ILE A 22 -6.25 -1.64 9.71
N VAL A 23 -6.36 -1.15 8.46
CA VAL A 23 -7.54 -0.39 8.02
C VAL A 23 -8.80 -1.25 8.12
N GLU A 24 -8.75 -2.49 7.62
CA GLU A 24 -9.87 -3.43 7.67
C GLU A 24 -10.29 -3.74 9.12
N GLU A 25 -9.34 -4.00 10.01
CA GLU A 25 -9.60 -4.25 11.44
C GLU A 25 -10.27 -3.04 12.11
N LEU A 26 -9.82 -1.82 11.79
CA LEU A 26 -10.42 -0.59 12.30
C LEU A 26 -11.85 -0.40 11.78
N GLU A 27 -12.12 -0.67 10.51
CA GLU A 27 -13.48 -0.55 9.94
C GLU A 27 -14.45 -1.58 10.55
N GLN A 28 -13.99 -2.80 10.81
CA GLN A 28 -14.83 -3.88 11.35
C GLN A 28 -15.11 -3.75 12.85
N ALA A 29 -14.26 -3.05 13.61
CA ALA A 29 -14.37 -2.93 15.07
C ALA A 29 -15.65 -2.23 15.57
N ALA A 30 -16.37 -1.50 14.71
CA ALA A 30 -17.62 -0.81 15.05
C ALA A 30 -18.70 -1.75 15.63
N GLN A 31 -18.77 -2.99 15.14
CA GLN A 31 -19.85 -3.94 15.45
C GLN A 31 -19.88 -4.41 16.92
N ARG A 32 -18.79 -4.21 17.68
CA ARG A 32 -18.69 -4.69 19.06
C ARG A 32 -19.25 -3.70 20.09
N THR A 33 -19.55 -2.48 19.67
CA THR A 33 -19.77 -1.35 20.58
C THR A 33 -21.21 -1.26 21.08
N ASP A 34 -22.20 -1.39 20.20
CA ASP A 34 -23.64 -1.33 20.56
C ASP A 34 -24.06 -2.37 21.62
N ALA A 35 -23.34 -3.49 21.69
CA ALA A 35 -23.56 -4.53 22.69
C ALA A 35 -23.27 -4.06 24.12
N VAL A 36 -22.36 -3.09 24.30
CA VAL A 36 -21.93 -2.61 25.61
C VAL A 36 -22.96 -1.64 26.20
N GLU A 37 -23.47 -0.67 25.42
CA GLU A 37 -24.57 0.20 25.85
C GLU A 37 -25.80 -0.63 26.28
N ALA A 38 -26.16 -1.63 25.46
CA ALA A 38 -27.28 -2.52 25.73
C ALA A 38 -27.06 -3.36 27.00
N ALA A 39 -25.86 -3.89 27.21
CA ALA A 39 -25.52 -4.67 28.40
C ALA A 39 -25.58 -3.84 29.69
N ILE A 40 -25.27 -2.54 29.63
CA ILE A 40 -25.37 -1.63 30.78
C ILE A 40 -26.84 -1.40 31.13
N GLY A 41 -27.70 -1.18 30.13
CA GLY A 41 -29.12 -0.92 30.35
C GLY A 41 -29.37 0.29 31.24
N THR A 42 -30.33 0.16 32.17
CA THR A 42 -30.77 1.27 33.04
C THR A 42 -31.03 0.79 34.48
N PRO A 43 -30.00 0.34 35.20
CA PRO A 43 -30.15 -0.17 36.55
C PRO A 43 -30.67 0.93 37.49
N TYR A 44 -31.67 0.61 38.31
CA TYR A 44 -32.31 1.56 39.23
C TYR A 44 -32.80 2.85 38.56
N SER A 45 -33.22 2.78 37.29
CA SER A 45 -33.61 3.94 36.47
C SER A 45 -32.49 5.00 36.31
N LYS A 46 -31.23 4.62 36.52
CA LYS A 46 -30.08 5.52 36.34
C LYS A 46 -29.51 5.35 34.93
N HIS A 47 -29.53 6.44 34.17
CA HIS A 47 -29.07 6.48 32.78
C HIS A 47 -27.63 6.97 32.61
N ARG A 48 -27.01 7.55 33.65
CA ARG A 48 -25.74 8.28 33.52
C ARG A 48 -24.59 7.44 32.96
N LEU A 49 -24.46 6.17 33.40
CA LEU A 49 -23.40 5.29 32.90
C LEU A 49 -23.63 4.95 31.42
N ARG A 50 -24.87 4.58 31.08
CA ARG A 50 -25.28 4.29 29.69
C ARG A 50 -25.01 5.47 28.76
N GLN A 51 -25.43 6.68 29.16
CA GLN A 51 -25.19 7.91 28.39
C GLN A 51 -23.69 8.21 28.20
N ARG A 52 -22.87 8.02 29.25
CA ARG A 52 -21.43 8.22 29.16
C ARG A 52 -20.76 7.23 28.21
N VAL A 53 -21.26 6.00 28.17
CA VAL A 53 -20.80 4.99 27.23
C VAL A 53 -21.23 5.35 25.82
N HIS A 54 -22.51 5.64 25.56
CA HIS A 54 -22.98 6.12 24.26
C HIS A 54 -22.14 7.30 23.71
N ASP A 55 -21.89 8.30 24.56
CA ASP A 55 -21.06 9.48 24.26
C ASP A 55 -19.61 9.13 23.92
N PHE A 56 -19.05 8.12 24.58
CA PHE A 56 -17.70 7.64 24.32
C PHE A 56 -17.67 6.85 23.00
N GLU A 57 -18.65 5.98 22.78
CA GLU A 57 -18.77 5.13 21.59
C GLU A 57 -18.91 5.96 20.32
N GLY A 58 -19.75 6.99 20.33
CA GLY A 58 -19.88 7.91 19.19
C GLY A 58 -18.57 8.63 18.87
N ARG A 59 -17.91 9.20 19.88
CA ARG A 59 -16.60 9.87 19.70
C ARG A 59 -15.51 8.91 19.24
N TRP A 60 -15.52 7.69 19.75
CA TRP A 60 -14.57 6.66 19.36
C TRP A 60 -14.81 6.21 17.93
N ASP A 61 -16.06 6.06 17.50
CA ASP A 61 -16.42 5.75 16.12
C ASP A 61 -15.89 6.79 15.14
N ASP A 62 -16.11 8.07 15.43
CA ASP A 62 -15.58 9.18 14.63
C ASP A 62 -14.04 9.12 14.55
N LYS A 63 -13.37 8.97 15.69
CA LYS A 63 -11.90 8.92 15.76
C LYS A 63 -11.32 7.70 15.07
N ARG A 64 -12.01 6.57 15.12
CA ARG A 64 -11.59 5.33 14.47
C ARG A 64 -11.70 5.44 12.95
N LYS A 65 -12.79 6.03 12.45
CA LYS A 65 -12.97 6.31 11.01
C LYS A 65 -11.92 7.28 10.49
N GLU A 66 -11.62 8.34 11.25
CA GLU A 66 -10.55 9.28 10.93
C GLU A 66 -9.19 8.58 10.85
N LEU A 67 -8.86 7.75 11.86
CA LEU A 67 -7.62 6.98 11.89
C LEU A 67 -7.52 6.00 10.70
N ALA A 68 -8.59 5.26 10.41
CA ALA A 68 -8.63 4.35 9.26
C ALA A 68 -8.38 5.10 7.94
N ALA A 69 -9.02 6.25 7.75
CA ALA A 69 -8.82 7.08 6.56
C ALA A 69 -7.38 7.61 6.43
N ASP A 70 -6.73 7.97 7.54
CA ASP A 70 -5.35 8.44 7.51
C ASP A 70 -4.34 7.31 7.25
N ILE A 71 -4.56 6.12 7.84
CA ILE A 71 -3.74 4.93 7.56
C ILE A 71 -3.91 4.49 6.10
N ASP A 72 -5.13 4.52 5.55
CA ASP A 72 -5.41 4.23 4.14
C ASP A 72 -4.66 5.19 3.20
N LYS A 73 -4.58 6.49 3.51
CA LYS A 73 -3.76 7.44 2.72
C LYS A 73 -2.28 7.05 2.72
N VAL A 74 -1.73 6.68 3.88
CA VAL A 74 -0.33 6.24 3.99
C VAL A 74 -0.11 4.95 3.19
N GLN A 75 -1.03 4.00 3.32
CA GLN A 75 -1.01 2.74 2.57
C GLN A 75 -1.01 3.00 1.06
N LYS A 76 -1.91 3.85 0.56
CA LYS A 76 -1.98 4.22 -0.86
C LYS A 76 -0.71 4.91 -1.35
N HIS A 77 -0.11 5.75 -0.52
CA HIS A 77 1.17 6.37 -0.86
C HIS A 77 2.29 5.33 -0.99
N VAL A 78 2.39 4.40 -0.04
CA VAL A 78 3.35 3.28 -0.09
C VAL A 78 3.14 2.41 -1.33
N GLN A 79 1.87 2.08 -1.64
CA GLN A 79 1.53 1.34 -2.84
C GLN A 79 1.95 2.08 -4.11
N GLY A 80 1.72 3.40 -4.18
CA GLY A 80 2.15 4.21 -5.32
C GLY A 80 3.66 4.20 -5.53
N VAL A 81 4.47 4.14 -4.45
CA VAL A 81 5.92 3.97 -4.56
C VAL A 81 6.28 2.59 -5.13
N LEU A 82 5.64 1.52 -4.64
CA LEU A 82 5.86 0.15 -5.14
C LEU A 82 5.51 0.03 -6.62
N ASP A 83 4.36 0.58 -7.01
CA ASP A 83 3.88 0.57 -8.40
C ASP A 83 4.85 1.36 -9.30
N GLY A 84 5.28 2.55 -8.86
CA GLY A 84 6.23 3.38 -9.60
C GLY A 84 7.58 2.71 -9.83
N VAL A 85 8.10 1.98 -8.83
CA VAL A 85 9.35 1.22 -8.96
C VAL A 85 9.17 0.03 -9.89
N SER A 86 8.09 -0.73 -9.75
CA SER A 86 7.78 -1.88 -10.61
C SER A 86 7.62 -1.46 -12.07
N ASP A 87 6.90 -0.38 -12.33
CA ASP A 87 6.71 0.17 -13.67
C ASP A 87 8.03 0.65 -14.28
N TRP A 88 8.89 1.27 -13.47
CA TRP A 88 10.21 1.70 -13.91
C TRP A 88 11.09 0.51 -14.28
N ASP A 89 11.16 -0.51 -13.42
CA ASP A 89 11.94 -1.74 -13.65
C ASP A 89 11.52 -2.45 -14.95
N ALA A 90 10.21 -2.65 -15.15
CA ALA A 90 9.68 -3.28 -16.35
C ALA A 90 9.99 -2.48 -17.63
N LYS A 91 9.88 -1.15 -17.59
CA LYS A 91 10.21 -0.27 -18.73
C LYS A 91 11.70 -0.33 -19.05
N THR A 92 12.57 -0.27 -18.03
CA THR A 92 14.01 -0.32 -18.22
C THR A 92 14.45 -1.69 -18.75
N ALA A 93 13.94 -2.79 -18.19
CA ALA A 93 14.22 -4.13 -18.69
C ALA A 93 13.83 -4.30 -20.18
N SER A 94 12.65 -3.79 -20.57
CA SER A 94 12.18 -3.82 -21.96
C SER A 94 13.08 -3.02 -22.91
N GLN A 95 13.62 -1.88 -22.45
CA GLN A 95 14.56 -1.07 -23.25
C GLN A 95 15.91 -1.78 -23.43
N MET A 96 16.38 -2.50 -22.40
CA MET A 96 17.64 -3.24 -22.46
C MET A 96 17.59 -4.48 -23.37
N ASP A 97 16.45 -5.18 -23.43
CA ASP A 97 16.26 -6.33 -24.32
C ASP A 97 16.25 -5.92 -25.82
N VAL A 98 15.69 -4.75 -26.11
CA VAL A 98 15.73 -4.15 -27.45
C VAL A 98 17.16 -3.76 -27.86
N ASP A 99 17.98 -3.27 -26.93
CA ASP A 99 19.39 -2.94 -27.20
C ASP A 99 20.27 -4.19 -27.42
N VAL A 100 20.01 -5.30 -26.72
CA VAL A 100 20.77 -6.56 -26.90
C VAL A 100 20.41 -7.28 -28.20
N THR A 101 19.18 -7.11 -28.70
CA THR A 101 18.71 -7.75 -29.94
C THR A 101 18.83 -6.86 -31.18
N GLY A 102 19.19 -5.58 -31.04
CA GLY A 102 19.09 -4.57 -32.10
C GLY A 102 20.37 -3.82 -32.47
N SER A 103 21.36 -4.51 -33.07
CA SER A 103 22.17 -4.05 -34.24
C SER A 103 23.48 -4.82 -34.38
N ASN A 104 23.40 -6.07 -34.86
CA ASN A 104 24.54 -6.73 -35.50
C ASN A 104 24.60 -6.29 -36.98
N GLY A 105 24.78 -4.99 -37.20
CA GLY A 105 24.91 -4.39 -38.53
C GLY A 105 26.34 -4.53 -39.04
N SER A 106 26.53 -5.48 -39.97
CA SER A 106 27.70 -5.62 -40.84
C SER A 106 29.03 -5.92 -40.17
N ARG A 107 29.27 -7.20 -39.86
CA ARG A 107 30.64 -7.72 -39.84
C ARG A 107 31.15 -7.70 -41.29
N PRO A 108 32.19 -6.91 -41.64
CA PRO A 108 32.75 -6.96 -42.98
C PRO A 108 33.37 -8.35 -43.17
N THR A 109 32.84 -9.09 -44.14
CA THR A 109 33.47 -10.32 -44.63
C THR A 109 34.86 -9.95 -45.16
N PRO A 110 35.93 -10.62 -44.73
CA PRO A 110 37.24 -10.42 -45.33
C PRO A 110 37.15 -10.94 -46.78
N THR A 111 37.27 -10.02 -47.74
CA THR A 111 37.35 -10.31 -49.17
C THR A 111 38.38 -11.40 -49.39
N ALA A 112 37.90 -12.58 -49.82
CA ALA A 112 38.75 -13.62 -50.34
C ALA A 112 39.43 -13.09 -51.60
N ALA A 113 40.76 -13.05 -51.58
CA ALA A 113 41.56 -12.89 -52.79
C ALA A 113 41.17 -14.00 -53.78
N GLN A 114 40.74 -13.63 -54.98
CA GLN A 114 40.71 -14.55 -56.11
C GLN A 114 41.84 -14.21 -57.09
N PRO A 115 42.62 -15.20 -57.54
CA PRO A 115 43.72 -15.00 -58.47
C PRO A 115 43.25 -15.07 -59.93
N ASN A 116 43.61 -14.07 -60.72
CA ASN A 116 44.47 -14.18 -61.91
C ASN A 116 44.62 -12.81 -62.57
#